data_AF-A0A0K2D2X0-F1
#
_entry.id   AF-A0A0K2D2X0-F1
#
_cell.length_a   1.000
_cell.length_b   1.000
_cell.length_c   1.000
_cell.angle_alpha   90.00
_cell.angle_beta   90.00
_cell.angle_gamma   90.00
#
_symmetry.space_group_name_H-M   'P 1'
#
loop_
_entity.id
_entity.type
_entity.pdbx_description
1 polymer ?
#
loop_
_entity_poly.entity_id
_entity_poly.type
_entity_poly.pdbx_seq_one_letter_code
_entity_poly.pdbx_strand_id
1 'polypeptide(L)' 'VIDERVGRIEEVNEAVKKYSQGALEEVTLYSIMEDPMTSCGC' A
#
# COMPACT_ATOMS: atom_id res chain seq x y z
N VAL A 1 9.99 -2.43 -9.05
CA VAL A 1 8.67 -3.07 -8.78
C VAL A 1 8.90 -4.36 -8.03
N ILE A 2 8.11 -4.65 -6.98
CA ILE A 2 8.25 -5.87 -6.15
C ILE A 2 7.36 -6.98 -6.70
N ASP A 3 6.07 -6.69 -6.96
CA ASP A 3 5.13 -7.64 -7.58
C ASP A 3 4.13 -6.88 -8.47
N GLU A 4 4.21 -7.09 -9.78
CA GLU A 4 3.33 -6.47 -10.77
C GLU A 4 1.89 -6.96 -10.70
N ARG A 5 1.67 -8.21 -10.28
CA ARG A 5 0.35 -8.85 -10.31
C ARG A 5 -0.59 -8.24 -9.28
N VAL A 6 -0.07 -7.94 -8.10
CA VAL A 6 -0.83 -7.25 -7.04
C VAL A 6 -0.58 -5.73 -7.02
N GLY A 7 0.41 -5.26 -7.80
CA GLY A 7 0.77 -3.85 -7.85
C GLY A 7 1.56 -3.37 -6.63
N ARG A 8 2.47 -4.21 -6.09
CA ARG A 8 3.36 -3.85 -4.97
C ARG A 8 4.61 -3.15 -5.52
N ILE A 9 4.81 -1.90 -5.11
CA ILE A 9 5.88 -1.02 -5.60
C ILE A 9 6.62 -0.43 -4.40
N GLU A 10 7.94 -0.56 -4.38
CA GLU A 10 8.79 -0.12 -3.25
C GLU A 10 8.63 1.38 -2.94
N GLU A 11 8.67 2.24 -3.96
CA GLU A 11 8.52 3.69 -3.79
C GLU A 11 7.15 4.08 -3.23
N VAL A 12 6.10 3.30 -3.55
CA VAL A 12 4.75 3.51 -3.01
C VAL A 12 4.72 3.11 -1.53
N ASN A 13 5.32 1.97 -1.17
CA ASN A 13 5.40 1.54 0.23
C ASN A 13 6.16 2.56 1.09
N GLU A 14 7.28 3.11 0.60
CA GLU A 14 8.03 4.16 1.30
C GLU A 14 7.20 5.44 1.49
N ALA A 15 6.45 5.85 0.47
CA ALA A 15 5.55 7.00 0.56
C ALA A 15 4.42 6.75 1.57
N VAL A 16 3.76 5.58 1.49
CA VAL A 16 2.67 5.19 2.41
C VAL A 16 3.17 5.22 3.84
N LYS A 17 4.30 4.56 4.13
CA LYS A 17 4.90 4.53 5.46
C LYS A 17 5.20 5.92 6.01
N LYS A 18 5.76 6.80 5.18
CA LYS A 18 6.07 8.18 5.55
C LYS A 18 4.80 8.98 5.87
N TYR A 19 3.79 8.93 5.00
CA TYR A 19 2.61 9.79 5.12
C TYR A 19 1.54 9.26 6.07
N SER A 20 1.53 7.95 6.33
CA SER A 20 0.69 7.33 7.35
C SER A 20 1.30 7.42 8.76
N GLN A 21 2.44 8.12 8.94
CA GLN A 21 3.21 8.17 10.19
C GLN A 21 3.53 6.77 10.76
N GLY A 22 3.86 5.81 9.88
CA GLY A 22 4.16 4.43 10.25
C GLY A 22 2.93 3.56 10.58
N ALA A 23 1.71 4.06 10.42
CA ALA A 23 0.50 3.26 10.62
C ALA A 23 0.30 2.16 9.54
N LEU A 24 0.90 2.33 8.36
CA LEU A 24 0.90 1.38 7.26
C LEU A 24 2.34 1.22 6.77
N GLU A 25 2.76 0.01 6.43
CA GLU A 25 4.10 -0.25 5.89
C GLU A 25 4.09 -0.59 4.40
N GLU A 26 3.02 -1.23 3.93
CA GLU A 26 2.87 -1.67 2.55
C GLU A 26 1.42 -1.61 2.09
N VAL A 27 1.25 -1.60 0.78
CA VAL A 27 -0.07 -1.66 0.15
C VAL A 27 0.02 -2.35 -1.20
N THR A 28 -1.03 -3.08 -1.58
CA THR A 28 -1.21 -3.54 -2.96
C THR A 28 -2.26 -2.69 -3.66
N LEU A 29 -1.98 -2.34 -4.91
CA LEU A 29 -2.86 -1.47 -5.70
C LEU A 29 -4.00 -2.22 -6.37
N TYR A 30 -3.84 -3.53 -6.60
CA TYR A 30 -4.75 -4.33 -7.42
C TYR A 30 -5.35 -5.54 -6.68
N SER A 31 -5.04 -5.74 -5.39
CA SER A 31 -5.63 -6.81 -4.58
C SER A 31 -6.45 -6.25 -3.43
N ILE A 32 -7.68 -6.73 -3.29
CA ILE A 32 -8.49 -6.47 -2.08
C ILE A 32 -8.17 -7.48 -0.97
N MET A 33 -7.49 -8.58 -1.30
CA MET A 33 -7.27 -9.72 -0.41
C MET A 33 -5.92 -9.67 0.31
N GLU A 34 -4.97 -8.91 -0.22
CA GLU A 34 -3.60 -8.82 0.27
C GLU A 34 -3.25 -7.35 0.44
N ASP A 35 -3.05 -6.92 1.69
CA ASP A 35 -2.71 -5.54 2.07
C ASP A 35 -3.46 -4.46 1.28
N PRO A 36 -4.81 -4.45 1.32
CA PRO A 36 -5.60 -3.48 0.58
C PRO A 36 -5.42 -2.06 1.12
N MET A 37 -5.71 -1.07 0.28
CA MET A 37 -5.81 0.32 0.71
C MET A 37 -6.85 0.49 1.82
N THR A 38 -6.53 1.33 2.81
CA THR A 38 -7.47 1.74 3.86
C THR A 38 -8.39 2.85 3.37
N SER A 39 -9.50 3.06 4.08
CA SER A 39 -10.45 4.14 3.81
C SER A 39 -10.60 5.05 5.03
N CYS A 40 -11.00 6.31 4.81
CA CYS A 40 -11.17 7.31 5.86
C CYS A 40 -12.59 7.37 6.46
N GLY A 41 -13.59 6.81 5.79
CA GLY A 41 -14.98 6.72 6.29
C GLY A 41 -15.95 7.79 5.77
N CYS A 42 -15.65 8.45 4.65
CA CYS A 42 -16.57 9.35 3.94
C CYS A 42 -17.48 8.62 2.95
#